data_AF-A0A0C3F4L6-F1
#
_entry.id   AF-A0A0C3F4L6-F1
#
_cell.length_a   1.000
_cell.length_b   1.000
_cell.length_c   1.000
_cell.angle_alpha   90.00
_cell.angle_beta   90.00
_cell.angle_gamma   90.00
#
_symmetry.space_group_name_H-M   'P 1'
#
loop_
_entity.id
_entity.type
_entity.pdbx_description
1 polymer ?
#
loop_
_entity_poly.entity_id
_entity_poly.type
_entity_poly.pdbx_seq_one_letter_code
_entity_poly.pdbx_strand_id
1 'polypeptide(L)'
;MPRFHLARTASLCISLIGAVVNFAFAVQLLSAWRSLKWEPESEWEGSENSWRGDGVKLVWGLLSAYFAAAATVCIIGFVGIIKSIPSFVRFYRDYSIADFAFSTFFTLVGAYAAFRTSVRAVVCEELSRQPDLMRGMAEMGLNLENCELWFERAVMAFMVFMVVLTVVRLHFLIALANYYCHLSRHQGASLPMHMLLRSQSPDDSSSPQHQHIYLLPRPSTFHAAATPKTADDNDILVYAPVPLSSMSPQQAQNLRTSATEAWISRTEPNSGASTYSAQSGRSHRHGHRRHGSSSGSSTGRICLPVRADEGLLPAYEESISSRPSSVKA
;
A
#
# COMPACT_ATOMS: atom_id res chain seq x y z
N MET A 1 10.42 -11.10 11.48
CA MET A 1 10.57 -9.64 11.24
C MET A 1 11.49 -9.19 10.07
N PRO A 2 12.31 -10.01 9.37
CA PRO A 2 13.26 -9.48 8.37
C PRO A 2 12.62 -8.97 7.06
N ARG A 3 11.44 -9.49 6.69
CA ARG A 3 10.73 -9.09 5.44
C ARG A 3 10.29 -7.61 5.44
N PHE A 4 10.03 -7.03 6.61
CA PHE A 4 9.58 -5.64 6.72
C PHE A 4 10.69 -4.63 6.42
N HIS A 5 11.91 -4.91 6.92
CA HIS A 5 13.08 -4.07 6.64
C HIS A 5 13.42 -4.07 5.16
N LEU A 6 13.31 -5.22 4.49
CA LEU A 6 13.63 -5.35 3.07
C LEU A 6 12.65 -4.55 2.19
N ALA A 7 11.35 -4.62 2.48
CA ALA A 7 10.34 -3.84 1.77
C ALA A 7 10.53 -2.33 1.97
N ARG A 8 10.82 -1.90 3.20
CA ARG A 8 11.07 -0.48 3.52
C ARG A 8 12.31 0.04 2.79
N THR A 9 13.43 -0.68 2.83
CA THR A 9 14.66 -0.28 2.15
C THR A 9 14.47 -0.25 0.64
N ALA A 10 13.78 -1.24 0.06
CA ALA A 10 13.45 -1.23 -1.37
C ALA A 10 12.66 0.02 -1.74
N SER A 11 11.55 0.31 -1.03
CA SER A 11 10.73 1.51 -1.30
C SER A 11 11.52 2.82 -1.14
N LEU A 12 12.45 2.91 -0.18
CA LEU A 12 13.33 4.07 -0.02
C LEU A 12 14.30 4.23 -1.19
N CYS A 13 15.00 3.17 -1.57
CA CYS A 13 15.93 3.20 -2.69
C CYS A 13 15.21 3.58 -3.98
N ILE A 14 14.03 3.00 -4.23
CA ILE A 14 13.22 3.29 -5.41
C ILE A 14 12.77 4.75 -5.42
N SER A 15 12.26 5.25 -4.31
CA SER A 15 11.80 6.64 -4.19
C SER A 15 12.96 7.64 -4.39
N LEU A 16 14.14 7.32 -3.86
CA LEU A 16 15.35 8.13 -4.03
C LEU A 16 15.85 8.10 -5.48
N ILE A 17 15.96 6.92 -6.10
CA ILE A 17 16.34 6.77 -7.51
C ILE A 17 15.35 7.52 -8.39
N GLY A 18 14.05 7.37 -8.13
CA GLY A 18 13.00 8.10 -8.84
C GLY A 18 13.16 9.61 -8.72
N ALA A 19 13.44 10.14 -7.52
CA ALA A 19 13.67 11.56 -7.31
C ALA A 19 14.89 12.06 -8.10
N VAL A 20 16.02 11.36 -8.02
CA VAL A 20 17.27 11.73 -8.71
C VAL A 20 17.09 11.69 -10.23
N VAL A 21 16.48 10.63 -10.75
CA VAL A 21 16.27 10.47 -12.19
C VAL A 21 15.31 11.52 -12.74
N ASN A 22 14.16 11.76 -12.08
CA ASN A 22 13.22 12.80 -12.50
C ASN A 22 13.82 14.20 -12.42
N PHE A 23 14.62 14.48 -11.39
CA PHE A 23 15.33 15.76 -11.27
C PHE A 23 16.39 15.93 -12.37
N ALA A 24 17.16 14.88 -12.66
CA ALA A 24 18.14 14.89 -13.74
C ALA A 24 17.47 15.17 -15.09
N PHE A 25 16.33 14.53 -15.38
CA PHE A 25 15.54 14.82 -16.59
C PHE A 25 15.02 16.26 -16.62
N ALA A 26 14.51 16.79 -15.51
CA ALA A 26 14.07 18.18 -15.44
C ALA A 26 15.23 19.16 -15.73
N VAL A 27 16.41 18.92 -15.16
CA VAL A 27 17.61 19.74 -15.40
C VAL A 27 18.09 19.63 -16.84
N GLN A 28 18.12 18.41 -17.41
CA GLN A 28 18.51 18.20 -18.81
C GLN A 28 17.52 18.87 -19.76
N LEU A 29 16.21 18.78 -19.53
CA LEU A 29 15.20 19.45 -20.34
C LEU A 29 15.32 20.97 -20.24
N LEU A 30 15.58 21.51 -19.05
CA LEU A 30 15.80 22.94 -18.85
C LEU A 30 17.10 23.42 -19.50
N SER A 31 18.15 22.59 -19.48
CA SER A 31 19.40 22.87 -20.17
C SER A 31 19.21 22.85 -21.67
N ALA A 32 18.55 21.82 -22.20
CA ALA A 32 18.21 21.69 -23.62
C ALA A 32 17.35 22.87 -24.09
N TRP A 33 16.35 23.25 -23.29
CA TRP A 33 15.51 24.42 -23.50
C TRP A 33 16.32 25.72 -23.62
N ARG A 34 17.33 25.91 -22.76
CA ARG A 34 18.21 27.08 -22.82
C ARG A 34 19.18 27.03 -23.99
N SER A 35 19.60 25.84 -24.42
CA SER A 35 20.53 25.64 -25.54
C SER A 35 19.86 25.80 -26.90
N LEU A 36 18.57 25.52 -26.99
CA LEU A 36 17.72 25.94 -28.08
C LEU A 36 17.62 27.47 -27.98
N LYS A 37 18.59 28.17 -28.56
CA LYS A 37 18.43 29.57 -28.89
C LYS A 37 17.22 29.63 -29.81
N TRP A 38 16.06 29.88 -29.24
CA TRP A 38 14.89 30.35 -29.95
C TRP A 38 15.27 31.73 -30.50
N GLU A 39 16.08 31.76 -31.55
CA GLU A 39 16.27 32.98 -32.30
C GLU A 39 14.87 33.43 -32.71
N PRO A 40 14.47 34.66 -32.36
CA PRO A 40 13.19 35.17 -32.80
C PRO A 40 13.19 35.07 -34.33
N GLU A 41 12.33 34.19 -34.86
CA GLU A 41 12.15 34.03 -36.29
C GLU A 41 12.02 35.43 -36.87
N SER A 42 12.89 35.71 -37.85
CA SER A 42 13.07 37.04 -38.42
C SER A 42 11.70 37.66 -38.70
N GLU A 43 11.52 38.93 -38.31
CA GLU A 43 10.24 39.67 -38.26
C GLU A 43 9.46 39.74 -39.59
N TRP A 44 9.97 39.11 -40.65
CA TRP A 44 9.50 39.18 -42.03
C TRP A 44 8.90 37.87 -42.55
N GLU A 45 9.04 36.74 -41.85
CA GLU A 45 8.42 35.47 -42.25
C GLU A 45 7.05 35.28 -41.59
N GLY A 46 6.03 35.85 -42.24
CA GLY A 46 4.63 35.39 -42.30
C GLY A 46 3.97 34.81 -41.03
N SER A 47 2.93 35.50 -40.54
CA SER A 47 2.09 35.18 -39.37
C SER A 47 1.40 33.81 -39.33
N GLU A 48 1.58 32.94 -40.32
CA GLU A 48 0.81 31.69 -40.47
C GLU A 48 1.41 30.51 -39.69
N ASN A 49 2.72 30.54 -39.36
CA ASN A 49 3.40 29.44 -38.65
C ASN A 49 3.72 29.70 -37.17
N SER A 50 3.43 30.90 -36.64
CA SER A 50 3.73 31.28 -35.25
C SER A 50 3.14 30.30 -34.20
N TRP A 51 1.97 29.72 -34.48
CA TRP A 51 1.31 28.80 -33.56
C TRP A 51 2.07 27.49 -33.35
N ARG A 52 2.86 27.06 -34.34
CA ARG A 52 3.60 25.78 -34.32
C ARG A 52 4.80 25.86 -33.37
N GLY A 53 5.51 26.99 -33.38
CA GLY A 53 6.61 27.27 -32.44
C GLY A 53 6.15 27.36 -30.99
N ASP A 54 4.98 27.96 -30.75
CA ASP A 54 4.40 28.05 -29.42
C ASP A 54 3.94 26.69 -28.87
N GLY A 55 3.50 25.79 -29.74
CA GLY A 55 3.14 24.41 -29.36
C GLY A 55 4.32 23.62 -28.80
N VAL A 56 5.46 23.63 -29.48
CA VAL A 56 6.68 22.93 -29.01
C VAL A 56 7.15 23.53 -27.69
N LYS A 57 7.10 24.87 -27.58
CA LYS A 57 7.44 25.59 -26.35
C LYS A 57 6.57 25.17 -25.17
N LEU A 58 5.26 25.10 -25.39
CA LEU A 58 4.29 24.69 -24.40
C LEU A 58 4.48 23.24 -23.97
N VAL A 59 4.69 22.32 -24.92
CA VAL A 59 4.94 20.90 -24.63
C VAL A 59 6.21 20.73 -23.80
N TRP A 60 7.29 21.43 -24.14
CA TRP A 60 8.55 21.36 -23.37
C TRP A 60 8.40 21.91 -21.96
N GLY A 61 7.72 23.06 -21.82
CA GLY A 61 7.43 23.67 -20.52
C GLY A 61 6.56 22.75 -19.65
N LEU A 62 5.53 22.15 -20.23
CA LEU A 62 4.65 21.19 -19.57
C LEU A 62 5.42 19.94 -19.14
N LEU A 63 6.29 19.41 -19.99
CA LEU A 63 7.13 18.25 -19.68
C LEU A 63 8.11 18.56 -18.55
N SER A 64 8.74 19.74 -18.58
CA SER A 64 9.62 20.20 -17.49
C SER A 64 8.87 20.34 -16.17
N ALA A 65 7.68 20.94 -16.20
CA ALA A 65 6.83 21.09 -15.01
C ALA A 65 6.38 19.73 -14.47
N TYR A 66 6.05 18.78 -15.35
CA TYR A 66 5.72 17.40 -14.99
C TYR A 66 6.86 16.71 -14.26
N PHE A 67 8.09 16.75 -14.80
CA PHE A 67 9.24 16.12 -14.13
C PHE A 67 9.60 16.79 -12.81
N ALA A 68 9.47 18.11 -12.72
CA ALA A 68 9.65 18.83 -11.46
C ALA A 68 8.60 18.42 -10.41
N ALA A 69 7.33 18.32 -10.81
CA ALA A 69 6.25 17.83 -9.95
C ALA A 69 6.47 16.36 -9.53
N ALA A 70 6.90 15.50 -10.45
CA ALA A 70 7.24 14.12 -10.13
C ALA A 70 8.38 14.04 -9.11
N ALA A 71 9.42 14.86 -9.27
CA ALA A 71 10.53 14.94 -8.33
C ALA A 71 10.08 15.40 -6.93
N THR A 72 9.24 16.43 -6.83
CA THR A 72 8.73 16.90 -5.54
C THR A 72 7.86 15.83 -4.85
N VAL A 73 7.01 15.12 -5.60
CA VAL A 73 6.20 14.04 -5.05
C VAL A 73 7.06 12.85 -4.62
N CYS A 74 8.12 12.50 -5.35
CA CYS A 74 9.09 11.50 -4.92
C CYS A 74 9.77 11.90 -3.61
N ILE A 75 10.13 13.17 -3.42
CA ILE A 75 10.71 13.67 -2.15
C ILE A 75 9.68 13.56 -1.01
N ILE A 76 8.42 13.93 -1.25
CA ILE A 76 7.34 13.80 -0.25
C ILE A 76 7.14 12.32 0.13
N GLY A 77 7.15 11.42 -0.85
CA GLY A 77 7.09 9.98 -0.63
C GLY A 77 8.25 9.47 0.22
N PHE A 78 9.48 9.87 -0.11
CA PHE A 78 10.69 9.53 0.63
C PHE A 78 10.60 9.99 2.10
N VAL A 79 10.24 11.25 2.34
CA VAL A 79 10.06 11.81 3.69
C VAL A 79 8.95 11.06 4.44
N GLY A 80 7.84 10.72 3.75
CA GLY A 80 6.75 9.93 4.31
C GLY A 80 7.17 8.54 4.77
N ILE A 81 8.03 7.86 4.00
CA ILE A 81 8.55 6.53 4.34
C ILE A 81 9.57 6.59 5.48
N ILE A 82 10.44 7.60 5.51
CA ILE A 82 11.42 7.80 6.60
C ILE A 82 10.69 8.09 7.91
N LYS A 83 9.79 9.08 7.90
CA LYS A 83 9.06 9.50 9.10
C LYS A 83 7.86 8.60 9.44
N SER A 84 7.60 7.58 8.62
CA SER A 84 6.44 6.67 8.78
C SER A 84 5.09 7.41 8.91
N ILE A 85 4.94 8.54 8.21
CA ILE A 85 3.71 9.36 8.25
C ILE A 85 2.75 8.80 7.19
N PRO A 86 1.61 8.20 7.58
CA PRO A 86 0.71 7.48 6.67
C PRO A 86 0.06 8.40 5.64
N SER A 87 -0.18 9.67 6.00
CA SER A 87 -0.80 10.67 5.12
C SER A 87 0.07 10.95 3.88
N PHE A 88 1.39 11.13 4.07
CA PHE A 88 2.32 11.34 2.96
C PHE A 88 2.48 10.09 2.10
N VAL A 89 2.51 8.90 2.71
CA VAL A 89 2.57 7.64 1.95
C VAL A 89 1.30 7.44 1.12
N ARG A 90 0.12 7.79 1.66
CA ARG A 90 -1.15 7.74 0.93
C ARG A 90 -1.16 8.69 -0.26
N PHE A 91 -0.75 9.94 -0.04
CA PHE A 91 -0.65 10.94 -1.11
C PHE A 91 0.31 10.49 -2.22
N TYR A 92 1.49 10.01 -1.85
CA TYR A 92 2.48 9.48 -2.79
C TYR A 92 1.94 8.29 -3.60
N ARG A 93 1.22 7.37 -2.95
CA ARG A 93 0.57 6.23 -3.60
C ARG A 93 -0.49 6.69 -4.60
N ASP A 94 -1.40 7.55 -4.19
CA ASP A 94 -2.52 7.99 -5.02
C ASP A 94 -2.01 8.78 -6.24
N TYR A 95 -0.98 9.63 -6.05
CA TYR A 95 -0.27 10.29 -7.15
C TYR A 95 0.39 9.28 -8.09
N SER A 96 1.11 8.28 -7.55
CA SER A 96 1.82 7.29 -8.38
C SER A 96 0.86 6.45 -9.22
N ILE A 97 -0.35 6.17 -8.71
CA ILE A 97 -1.41 5.49 -9.46
C ILE A 97 -1.89 6.36 -10.62
N ALA A 98 -2.14 7.65 -10.36
CA ALA A 98 -2.56 8.59 -11.39
C ALA A 98 -1.46 8.77 -12.46
N ASP A 99 -0.21 8.91 -12.04
CA ASP A 99 0.95 9.00 -12.94
C ASP A 99 1.09 7.77 -13.83
N PHE A 100 0.96 6.58 -13.24
CA PHE A 100 1.00 5.32 -13.98
C PHE A 100 -0.14 5.20 -15.00
N ALA A 101 -1.36 5.57 -14.62
CA ALA A 101 -2.51 5.56 -15.53
C ALA A 101 -2.31 6.54 -16.69
N PHE A 102 -1.87 7.77 -16.37
CA PHE A 102 -1.56 8.79 -17.36
C PHE A 102 -0.43 8.32 -18.30
N SER A 103 0.71 7.87 -17.77
CA SER A 103 1.83 7.43 -18.58
C SER A 103 1.46 6.25 -19.48
N THR A 104 0.68 5.29 -18.98
CA THR A 104 0.22 4.13 -19.76
C THR A 104 -0.72 4.56 -20.87
N PHE A 105 -1.66 5.46 -20.58
CA PHE A 105 -2.58 6.01 -21.57
C PHE A 105 -1.85 6.76 -22.69
N PHE A 106 -0.94 7.68 -22.34
CA PHE A 106 -0.15 8.42 -23.33
C PHE A 106 0.81 7.52 -24.11
N THR A 107 1.35 6.47 -23.49
CA THR A 107 2.15 5.46 -24.20
C THR A 107 1.29 4.73 -25.23
N LEU A 108 0.07 4.31 -24.87
CA LEU A 108 -0.84 3.63 -25.79
C LEU A 108 -1.25 4.53 -26.96
N VAL A 109 -1.60 5.79 -26.68
CA VAL A 109 -1.95 6.78 -27.70
C VAL A 109 -0.75 7.07 -28.60
N GLY A 110 0.44 7.25 -28.01
CA GLY A 110 1.69 7.46 -28.74
C GLY A 110 2.04 6.28 -29.64
N ALA A 111 1.91 5.06 -29.13
CA ALA A 111 2.08 3.83 -29.91
C ALA A 111 1.14 3.82 -31.11
N TYR A 112 -0.15 4.03 -30.85
CA TYR A 112 -1.18 4.04 -31.88
C TYR A 112 -0.91 5.10 -32.95
N ALA A 113 -0.54 6.31 -32.55
CA ALA A 113 -0.19 7.40 -33.46
C ALA A 113 1.07 7.05 -34.28
N ALA A 114 2.08 6.46 -33.66
CA ALA A 114 3.34 6.13 -34.33
C ALA A 114 3.19 5.02 -35.40
N PHE A 115 2.22 4.11 -35.24
CA PHE A 115 1.93 3.10 -36.26
C PHE A 115 1.14 3.64 -37.47
N ARG A 116 0.56 4.85 -37.37
CA ARG A 116 -0.10 5.50 -38.52
C ARG A 116 0.95 5.94 -39.56
N THR A 117 0.81 5.45 -40.79
CA THR A 117 1.69 5.81 -41.92
C THR A 117 1.74 7.31 -42.18
N SER A 118 0.61 8.01 -42.01
CA SER A 118 0.55 9.47 -42.18
C SER A 118 1.47 10.24 -41.23
N VAL A 119 1.55 9.82 -39.96
CA VAL A 119 2.41 10.47 -38.97
C VAL A 119 3.88 10.22 -39.29
N ARG A 120 4.22 9.01 -39.73
CA ARG A 120 5.59 8.66 -40.14
C ARG A 120 6.07 9.52 -41.31
N ALA A 121 5.23 9.66 -42.33
CA ALA A 121 5.54 10.49 -43.50
C ALA A 121 5.75 11.96 -43.10
N VAL A 122 4.86 12.53 -42.27
CA VAL A 122 4.97 13.91 -41.78
C VAL A 122 6.24 14.11 -40.96
N VAL A 123 6.60 13.16 -40.09
CA VAL A 123 7.83 13.25 -39.29
C VAL A 123 9.07 13.20 -40.17
N CYS A 124 9.13 12.29 -41.15
CA CYS A 124 10.26 12.21 -42.08
C CYS A 124 10.37 13.45 -42.97
N GLU A 125 9.24 14.01 -43.41
CA GLU A 125 9.22 15.28 -44.14
C GLU A 125 9.77 16.41 -43.25
N GLU A 126 9.30 16.54 -42.02
CA GLU A 126 9.76 17.57 -41.09
C GLU A 126 11.26 17.41 -40.75
N LEU A 127 11.71 16.18 -40.53
CA LEU A 127 13.11 15.86 -40.26
C LEU A 127 14.01 16.26 -41.43
N SER A 128 13.54 16.05 -42.66
CA SER A 128 14.27 16.45 -43.87
C SER A 128 14.45 17.97 -43.99
N ARG A 129 13.57 18.77 -43.36
CA ARG A 129 13.67 20.24 -43.33
C ARG A 129 14.72 20.74 -42.33
N GLN A 130 15.22 19.89 -41.45
CA GLN A 130 16.23 20.25 -40.43
C GLN A 130 17.59 19.56 -40.71
N PRO A 131 18.42 20.15 -41.59
CA PRO A 131 19.68 19.54 -42.03
C PRO A 131 20.70 19.36 -40.89
N ASP A 132 20.68 20.22 -39.87
CA ASP A 132 21.58 20.13 -38.73
C ASP A 132 21.30 18.90 -37.85
N LEU A 133 20.02 18.58 -37.66
CA LEU A 133 19.58 17.39 -36.93
C LEU A 133 19.91 16.13 -37.74
N MET A 134 19.62 16.17 -39.05
CA MET A 134 19.96 15.11 -39.99
C MET A 134 21.45 14.80 -39.99
N ARG A 135 22.34 15.81 -39.86
CA ARG A 135 23.79 15.58 -39.83
C ARG A 135 24.20 14.67 -38.65
N GLY A 136 23.64 14.91 -37.47
CA GLY A 136 23.92 14.07 -36.30
C GLY A 136 23.33 12.66 -36.40
N MET A 137 22.14 12.52 -37.01
CA MET A 137 21.50 11.22 -37.19
C MET A 137 22.05 10.42 -38.37
N ALA A 138 22.61 11.09 -39.39
CA ALA A 138 23.26 10.44 -40.53
C ALA A 138 24.47 9.61 -40.08
N GLU A 139 25.19 10.07 -39.06
CA GLU A 139 26.26 9.30 -38.42
C GLU A 139 25.73 8.02 -37.75
N MET A 140 24.46 7.99 -37.33
CA MET A 140 23.77 6.80 -36.82
C MET A 140 23.14 5.93 -37.94
N GLY A 141 23.42 6.24 -39.22
CA GLY A 141 22.94 5.50 -40.38
C GLY A 141 21.54 5.90 -40.87
N LEU A 142 21.05 7.08 -40.46
CA LEU A 142 19.79 7.62 -40.97
C LEU A 142 19.99 8.20 -42.39
N ASN A 143 19.46 7.52 -43.41
CA ASN A 143 19.34 8.06 -44.76
C ASN A 143 17.87 8.42 -45.05
N LEU A 144 17.61 9.40 -45.91
CA LEU A 144 16.27 9.88 -46.26
C LEU A 144 15.41 8.76 -46.86
N GLU A 145 16.04 7.87 -47.65
CA GLU A 145 15.41 6.66 -48.20
C GLU A 145 15.07 5.60 -47.13
N ASN A 146 15.78 5.61 -46.01
CA ASN A 146 15.63 4.66 -44.92
C ASN A 146 14.94 5.28 -43.69
N CYS A 147 14.45 6.52 -43.80
CA CYS A 147 13.89 7.27 -42.68
C CYS A 147 12.69 6.53 -42.06
N GLU A 148 11.79 6.00 -42.90
CA GLU A 148 10.60 5.30 -42.41
C GLU A 148 10.94 4.01 -41.66
N LEU A 149 11.85 3.19 -42.20
CA LEU A 149 12.28 1.95 -41.54
C LEU A 149 13.05 2.23 -40.25
N TRP A 150 13.91 3.25 -40.25
CA TRP A 150 14.63 3.64 -39.04
C TRP A 150 13.67 4.16 -37.97
N PHE A 151 12.71 5.01 -38.35
CA PHE A 151 11.67 5.51 -37.45
C PHE A 151 10.84 4.36 -36.88
N GLU A 152 10.43 3.40 -37.71
CA GLU A 152 9.72 2.21 -37.27
C GLU A 152 10.53 1.42 -36.23
N ARG A 153 11.83 1.19 -36.47
CA ARG A 153 12.71 0.52 -35.51
C ARG A 153 12.88 1.32 -34.23
N ALA A 154 13.05 2.63 -34.32
CA ALA A 154 13.18 3.52 -33.17
C ALA A 154 11.90 3.52 -32.31
N VAL A 155 10.73 3.61 -32.94
CA VAL A 155 9.42 3.50 -32.29
C VAL A 155 9.26 2.14 -31.62
N MET A 156 9.60 1.04 -32.30
CA MET A 156 9.53 -0.30 -31.73
C MET A 156 10.45 -0.45 -30.51
N ALA A 157 11.69 0.02 -30.60
CA ALA A 157 12.62 0.03 -29.47
C ALA A 157 12.10 0.88 -28.30
N PHE A 158 11.56 2.07 -28.60
CA PHE A 158 10.95 2.94 -27.61
C PHE A 158 9.73 2.29 -26.94
N MET A 159 8.88 1.60 -27.71
CA MET A 159 7.72 0.87 -27.18
C MET A 159 8.13 -0.26 -26.23
N VAL A 160 9.12 -1.06 -26.60
CA VAL A 160 9.67 -2.12 -25.72
C VAL A 160 10.20 -1.50 -24.44
N PHE A 161 10.95 -0.41 -24.53
CA PHE A 161 11.46 0.31 -23.37
C PHE A 161 10.34 0.84 -22.46
N MET A 162 9.30 1.46 -23.03
CA MET A 162 8.15 1.98 -22.27
C MET A 162 7.35 0.86 -21.59
N VAL A 163 7.23 -0.32 -22.21
CA VAL A 163 6.61 -1.50 -21.58
C VAL A 163 7.43 -1.95 -20.37
N VAL A 164 8.76 -2.04 -20.50
CA VAL A 164 9.65 -2.38 -19.38
C VAL A 164 9.49 -1.38 -18.24
N LEU A 165 9.48 -0.07 -18.53
CA LEU A 165 9.26 0.97 -17.53
C LEU A 165 7.89 0.85 -16.85
N THR A 166 6.84 0.51 -17.61
CA THR A 166 5.49 0.30 -17.08
C THR A 166 5.45 -0.87 -16.11
N VAL A 167 6.07 -2.00 -16.47
CA VAL A 167 6.17 -3.18 -15.59
C VAL A 167 6.92 -2.85 -14.30
N VAL A 168 8.04 -2.14 -14.41
CA VAL A 168 8.83 -1.69 -13.25
C VAL A 168 8.00 -0.77 -12.34
N ARG A 169 7.31 0.22 -12.91
CA ARG A 169 6.40 1.13 -12.17
C ARG A 169 5.26 0.37 -11.50
N LEU A 170 4.66 -0.61 -12.18
CA LEU A 170 3.60 -1.44 -11.65
C LEU A 170 4.07 -2.26 -10.45
N HIS A 171 5.25 -2.90 -10.54
CA HIS A 171 5.85 -3.62 -9.41
C HIS A 171 6.06 -2.71 -8.19
N PHE A 172 6.51 -1.47 -8.41
CA PHE A 172 6.69 -0.49 -7.35
C PHE A 172 5.37 -0.04 -6.72
N LEU A 173 4.33 0.17 -7.54
CA LEU A 173 2.99 0.48 -7.05
C LEU A 173 2.42 -0.63 -6.18
N ILE A 174 2.58 -1.90 -6.59
CA ILE A 174 2.14 -3.05 -5.81
C ILE A 174 2.91 -3.11 -4.49
N ALA A 175 4.22 -2.93 -4.51
CA ALA A 175 5.05 -2.92 -3.30
C ALA A 175 4.64 -1.79 -2.33
N LEU A 176 4.39 -0.58 -2.85
CA LEU A 176 3.94 0.57 -2.08
C LEU A 176 2.54 0.37 -1.50
N ALA A 177 1.62 -0.21 -2.28
CA ALA A 177 0.27 -0.53 -1.82
C ALA A 177 0.31 -1.55 -0.67
N ASN A 178 1.13 -2.60 -0.80
CA ASN A 178 1.33 -3.59 0.26
C ASN A 178 1.94 -2.97 1.52
N TYR A 179 2.95 -2.11 1.35
CA TYR A 179 3.57 -1.38 2.46
C TYR A 179 2.55 -0.48 3.18
N TYR A 180 1.74 0.26 2.41
CA TYR A 180 0.68 1.09 2.97
C TYR A 180 -0.38 0.28 3.71
N CYS A 181 -0.85 -0.84 3.15
CA CYS A 181 -1.80 -1.74 3.81
C CYS A 181 -1.25 -2.29 5.12
N HIS A 182 0.05 -2.55 5.20
CA HIS A 182 0.70 -2.97 6.45
C HIS A 182 0.74 -1.81 7.46
N LEU A 183 1.15 -0.61 7.03
CA LEU A 183 1.21 0.57 7.89
C LEU A 183 -0.19 0.94 8.45
N SER A 184 -1.22 0.87 7.62
CA SER A 184 -2.60 1.17 8.03
C SER A 184 -3.15 0.15 9.02
N ARG A 185 -2.79 -1.14 8.88
CA ARG A 185 -3.17 -2.19 9.85
C ARG A 185 -2.54 -1.97 11.23
N HIS A 186 -1.27 -1.58 11.30
CA HIS A 186 -0.61 -1.30 12.59
C HIS A 186 -1.16 -0.05 13.28
N GLN A 187 -1.54 0.97 12.51
CA GLN A 187 -2.19 2.16 13.07
C GLN A 187 -3.63 1.90 13.49
N GLY A 188 -4.38 1.10 12.73
CA GLY A 188 -5.73 0.68 13.08
C GLY A 188 -5.79 -0.26 14.29
N ALA A 189 -4.74 -1.05 14.53
CA ALA A 189 -4.64 -1.91 15.71
C ALA A 189 -4.17 -1.16 16.98
N SER A 190 -3.47 -0.03 16.82
CA SER A 190 -2.97 0.78 17.94
C SER A 190 -3.87 1.95 18.32
N LEU A 191 -4.85 2.32 17.49
CA LEU A 191 -5.97 3.14 17.92
C LEU A 191 -7.01 2.23 18.57
N PRO A 192 -7.14 2.22 19.91
CA PRO A 192 -8.15 1.42 20.55
C PRO A 192 -9.51 1.88 20.02
N MET A 193 -10.24 0.95 19.39
CA MET A 193 -11.66 1.10 19.02
C MET A 193 -12.55 1.56 20.19
N HIS A 194 -12.01 1.63 21.41
CA HIS A 194 -12.65 2.26 22.57
C HIS A 194 -12.84 3.78 22.46
N MET A 195 -12.18 4.50 21.54
CA MET A 195 -12.38 5.97 21.44
C MET A 195 -13.54 6.40 20.53
N LEU A 196 -13.98 5.59 19.55
CA LEU A 196 -15.11 5.99 18.67
C LEU A 196 -16.49 5.68 19.27
N LEU A 197 -16.54 5.06 20.45
CA LEU A 197 -17.77 4.91 21.26
C LEU A 197 -17.66 5.59 22.63
N ARG A 198 -16.64 6.42 22.88
CA ARG A 198 -16.65 7.33 24.03
C ARG A 198 -17.52 8.55 23.71
N SER A 199 -18.81 8.30 23.49
CA SER A 199 -19.84 9.28 23.85
C SER A 199 -19.67 9.49 25.35
N GLN A 200 -18.95 10.56 25.69
CA GLN A 200 -18.76 11.03 27.06
C GLN A 200 -20.15 11.28 27.65
N SER A 201 -20.62 10.37 28.50
CA SER A 201 -21.38 10.78 29.67
C SER A 201 -20.34 11.05 30.75
N PRO A 202 -20.06 12.31 31.09
CA PRO A 202 -19.28 12.65 32.27
C PRO A 202 -20.23 12.51 33.45
N ASP A 203 -20.05 11.47 34.25
CA ASP A 203 -20.51 11.30 35.64
C ASP A 203 -20.79 9.81 35.83
N ASP A 204 -19.78 9.04 36.22
CA ASP A 204 -19.71 8.59 37.61
C ASP A 204 -18.50 7.66 37.80
N SER A 205 -18.06 7.64 39.03
CA SER A 205 -16.81 7.11 39.56
C SER A 205 -16.70 5.57 39.55
N SER A 206 -15.51 5.07 39.19
CA SER A 206 -14.91 3.80 39.65
C SER A 206 -15.42 2.43 39.17
N SER A 207 -16.21 2.33 38.09
CA SER A 207 -16.62 1.02 37.54
C SER A 207 -15.62 0.47 36.50
N PRO A 208 -15.12 -0.77 36.62
CA PRO A 208 -14.26 -1.38 35.61
C PRO A 208 -15.02 -1.49 34.27
N GLN A 209 -14.39 -0.98 33.22
CA GLN A 209 -15.00 -0.81 31.90
C GLN A 209 -15.26 -2.18 31.26
N HIS A 210 -16.45 -2.74 31.46
CA HIS A 210 -16.88 -3.98 30.84
C HIS A 210 -17.10 -3.77 29.33
N GLN A 211 -16.43 -4.56 28.49
CA GLN A 211 -16.64 -4.53 27.05
C GLN A 211 -17.84 -5.44 26.72
N HIS A 212 -18.87 -4.86 26.11
CA HIS A 212 -20.06 -5.59 25.67
C HIS A 212 -19.79 -6.28 24.34
N ILE A 213 -20.06 -7.59 24.26
CA ILE A 213 -19.99 -8.36 23.02
C ILE A 213 -21.30 -9.09 22.78
N TYR A 214 -21.68 -9.20 21.50
CA TYR A 214 -22.86 -9.93 21.05
C TYR A 214 -22.41 -11.28 20.48
N LEU A 215 -22.77 -12.37 21.15
CA LEU A 215 -22.54 -13.73 20.67
C LEU A 215 -23.70 -14.16 19.80
N LEU A 216 -23.42 -14.44 18.53
CA LEU A 216 -24.41 -14.91 17.58
C LEU A 216 -24.72 -16.39 17.83
N PRO A 217 -26.00 -16.80 17.91
CA PRO A 217 -26.36 -18.20 18.02
C PRO A 217 -25.83 -18.99 16.81
N ARG A 218 -25.18 -20.13 17.08
CA ARG A 218 -24.72 -21.04 16.02
C ARG A 218 -25.96 -21.48 15.22
N PRO A 219 -25.99 -21.35 13.88
CA PRO A 219 -27.09 -21.88 13.10
C PRO A 219 -27.23 -23.36 13.40
N SER A 220 -28.35 -23.76 14.01
CA SER A 220 -28.64 -25.13 14.46
C SER A 220 -28.91 -26.10 13.31
N THR A 221 -28.52 -25.75 12.08
CA THR A 221 -28.82 -26.52 10.86
C THR A 221 -27.85 -27.67 10.57
N PHE A 222 -26.82 -27.89 11.40
CA PHE A 222 -26.03 -29.13 11.35
C PHE A 222 -26.54 -30.16 12.36
N HIS A 223 -27.76 -30.64 12.15
CA HIS A 223 -28.18 -31.95 12.65
C HIS A 223 -27.47 -33.04 11.83
N ALA A 224 -26.15 -33.17 12.01
CA ALA A 224 -25.48 -34.42 11.68
C ALA A 224 -25.83 -35.39 12.81
N ALA A 225 -26.49 -36.48 12.44
CA ALA A 225 -26.97 -37.53 13.32
C ALA A 225 -25.93 -37.91 14.37
N ALA A 226 -26.35 -37.84 15.64
CA ALA A 226 -25.59 -38.24 16.79
C ALA A 226 -25.10 -39.69 16.62
N THR A 227 -23.82 -39.85 16.34
CA THR A 227 -23.08 -41.03 16.77
C THR A 227 -22.25 -40.60 17.98
N PRO A 228 -22.44 -41.21 19.16
CA PRO A 228 -21.70 -40.87 20.36
C PRO A 228 -20.29 -41.46 20.23
N LYS A 229 -19.37 -40.72 19.61
CA LYS A 229 -17.94 -41.06 19.62
C LYS A 229 -17.22 -40.14 20.59
N THR A 230 -16.86 -40.77 21.72
CA THR A 230 -15.63 -40.57 22.50
C THR A 230 -15.07 -39.16 22.55
N ALA A 231 -15.21 -38.56 23.74
CA ALA A 231 -14.74 -37.26 24.18
C ALA A 231 -13.21 -37.10 24.10
N ASP A 232 -12.68 -36.92 22.89
CA ASP A 232 -11.32 -36.46 22.69
C ASP A 232 -11.27 -35.63 21.41
N ASP A 233 -11.79 -34.40 21.47
CA ASP A 233 -11.48 -33.40 20.45
C ASP A 233 -11.56 -32.00 21.05
N ASN A 234 -10.41 -31.31 21.07
CA ASN A 234 -10.29 -29.90 21.42
C ASN A 234 -10.96 -29.08 20.31
N ASP A 235 -12.29 -28.98 20.35
CA ASP A 235 -13.05 -28.13 19.41
C ASP A 235 -12.79 -26.65 19.79
N ILE A 236 -11.68 -26.12 19.30
CA ILE A 236 -11.25 -24.73 19.52
C ILE A 236 -12.24 -23.82 18.80
N LEU A 237 -13.18 -23.26 19.56
CA LEU A 237 -14.15 -22.31 19.05
C LEU A 237 -13.51 -20.93 18.82
N VAL A 238 -13.26 -20.59 17.56
CA VAL A 238 -12.71 -19.28 17.15
C VAL A 238 -13.85 -18.32 16.81
N TYR A 239 -13.95 -17.21 17.54
CA TYR A 239 -14.88 -16.12 17.22
C TYR A 239 -14.21 -15.08 16.32
N ALA A 240 -14.86 -14.70 15.22
CA ALA A 240 -14.41 -13.63 14.32
C ALA A 240 -15.33 -12.39 14.46
N PRO A 241 -14.77 -11.17 14.52
CA PRO A 241 -15.57 -9.95 14.59
C PRO A 241 -16.31 -9.73 13.26
N VAL A 242 -17.61 -9.45 13.35
CA VAL A 242 -18.45 -9.20 12.17
C VAL A 242 -18.88 -7.72 12.16
N PRO A 243 -18.42 -6.92 11.20
CA PRO A 243 -18.81 -5.51 11.13
C PRO A 243 -20.27 -5.40 10.69
N LEU A 244 -21.12 -4.79 11.54
CA LEU A 244 -22.55 -4.63 11.25
C LEU A 244 -22.83 -3.77 10.00
N SER A 245 -21.86 -2.96 9.55
CA SER A 245 -21.96 -2.14 8.35
C SER A 245 -21.94 -2.94 7.05
N SER A 246 -21.46 -4.19 7.07
CA SER A 246 -21.48 -5.06 5.87
C SER A 246 -22.78 -5.87 5.76
N MET A 247 -23.73 -5.68 6.67
CA MET A 247 -25.00 -6.40 6.71
C MET A 247 -26.16 -5.47 6.35
N SER A 248 -27.23 -6.04 5.80
CA SER A 248 -28.45 -5.26 5.56
C SER A 248 -29.00 -4.74 6.91
N PRO A 249 -29.65 -3.57 6.94
CA PRO A 249 -30.19 -3.01 8.18
C PRO A 249 -31.13 -3.99 8.91
N GLN A 250 -31.93 -4.75 8.16
CA GLN A 250 -32.83 -5.77 8.68
C GLN A 250 -32.07 -6.96 9.28
N GLN A 251 -31.01 -7.42 8.62
CA GLN A 251 -30.19 -8.52 9.13
C GLN A 251 -29.43 -8.10 10.38
N ALA A 252 -28.83 -6.90 10.40
CA ALA A 252 -28.17 -6.36 11.58
C ALA A 252 -29.15 -6.24 12.78
N GLN A 253 -30.40 -5.83 12.52
CA GLN A 253 -31.42 -5.76 13.55
C GLN A 253 -31.83 -7.15 14.06
N ASN A 254 -32.05 -8.12 13.18
CA ASN A 254 -32.34 -9.51 13.56
C ASN A 254 -31.20 -10.16 14.35
N LEU A 255 -29.95 -9.84 13.99
CA LEU A 255 -28.79 -10.32 14.73
C LEU A 255 -28.69 -9.67 16.11
N ARG A 256 -29.05 -8.39 16.25
CA ARG A 256 -29.12 -7.73 17.56
C ARG A 256 -30.21 -8.33 18.46
N THR A 257 -31.37 -8.70 17.90
CA THR A 257 -32.46 -9.30 18.70
C THR A 257 -32.23 -10.77 19.04
N SER A 258 -31.43 -11.49 18.25
CA SER A 258 -31.13 -12.92 18.46
C SER A 258 -29.78 -13.19 19.14
N ALA A 259 -28.88 -12.21 19.20
CA ALA A 259 -27.58 -12.38 19.84
C ALA A 259 -27.71 -12.48 21.36
N THR A 260 -26.91 -13.37 21.95
CA THR A 260 -26.73 -13.45 23.40
C THR A 260 -25.70 -12.41 23.82
N GLU A 261 -26.11 -11.53 24.72
CA GLU A 261 -25.21 -10.52 25.28
C GLU A 261 -24.24 -11.17 26.27
N ALA A 262 -22.95 -10.91 26.08
CA ALA A 262 -21.92 -11.32 27.01
C ALA A 262 -21.02 -10.14 27.38
N TRP A 263 -20.64 -10.10 28.66
CA TRP A 263 -19.78 -9.06 29.21
C TRP A 263 -18.38 -9.62 29.40
N ILE A 264 -17.39 -9.08 28.69
CA ILE A 264 -16.00 -9.43 28.91
C ILE A 264 -15.40 -8.42 29.89
N SER A 265 -14.90 -8.95 31.01
CA SER A 265 -14.03 -8.19 31.90
C SER A 265 -12.61 -8.39 31.37
N ARG A 266 -11.99 -7.34 30.81
CA ARG A 266 -10.54 -7.39 30.61
C ARG A 266 -9.91 -7.22 31.97
N THR A 267 -9.36 -8.30 32.52
CA THR A 267 -8.31 -8.17 33.52
C THR A 267 -7.19 -7.43 32.81
N GLU A 268 -6.92 -6.19 33.21
CA GLU A 268 -5.72 -5.50 32.75
C GLU A 268 -4.54 -6.45 33.00
N PRO A 269 -3.70 -6.73 31.98
CA PRO A 269 -2.49 -7.49 32.21
C PRO A 269 -1.71 -6.69 33.24
N ASN A 270 -1.72 -7.18 34.46
CA ASN A 270 -1.06 -6.57 35.60
C ASN A 270 0.36 -6.32 35.14
N SER A 271 0.69 -5.06 34.87
CA SER A 271 2.01 -4.61 34.44
C SER A 271 2.92 -4.86 35.63
N GLY A 272 3.40 -6.10 35.72
CA GLY A 272 4.40 -6.56 36.64
C GLY A 272 5.68 -5.81 36.36
N ALA A 273 5.76 -4.59 36.89
CA ALA A 273 6.99 -4.03 37.38
C ALA A 273 7.53 -5.06 38.39
N SER A 274 8.39 -5.94 37.89
CA SER A 274 9.26 -6.80 38.68
C SER A 274 10.28 -5.92 39.37
N THR A 275 9.84 -5.16 40.36
CA THR A 275 10.73 -4.54 41.33
C THR A 275 11.16 -5.66 42.27
N TYR A 276 12.30 -6.26 41.96
CA TYR A 276 13.06 -7.09 42.89
C TYR A 276 13.35 -6.27 44.15
N SER A 277 12.47 -6.39 45.15
CA SER A 277 12.73 -5.96 46.51
C SER A 277 12.76 -7.19 47.38
N ALA A 278 13.98 -7.58 47.73
CA ALA A 278 14.26 -8.53 48.78
C ALA A 278 13.84 -7.92 50.12
N GLN A 279 12.94 -8.57 50.85
CA GLN A 279 12.76 -8.47 52.31
C GLN A 279 11.80 -9.59 52.73
N SER A 280 12.32 -10.72 53.20
CA SER A 280 12.47 -11.04 54.63
C SER A 280 11.14 -11.21 55.38
N GLY A 281 10.75 -12.48 55.59
CA GLY A 281 10.43 -13.00 56.91
C GLY A 281 9.04 -12.72 57.52
N ARG A 282 8.51 -13.82 58.11
CA ARG A 282 7.56 -13.91 59.24
C ARG A 282 6.04 -13.90 58.99
N SER A 283 5.53 -15.15 58.89
CA SER A 283 4.66 -15.80 59.89
C SER A 283 3.18 -15.38 60.11
N HIS A 284 2.31 -16.39 59.91
CA HIS A 284 1.03 -16.72 60.58
C HIS A 284 -0.17 -15.76 60.50
N ARG A 285 -1.32 -16.28 60.02
CA ARG A 285 -2.44 -16.72 60.87
C ARG A 285 -3.63 -17.32 60.10
N HIS A 286 -4.26 -18.28 60.77
CA HIS A 286 -5.52 -18.94 60.44
C HIS A 286 -6.71 -17.99 60.36
N GLY A 287 -7.66 -18.32 59.48
CA GLY A 287 -9.02 -17.79 59.49
C GLY A 287 -9.99 -18.69 58.72
N HIS A 288 -10.68 -19.57 59.44
CA HIS A 288 -11.86 -20.29 58.95
C HIS A 288 -13.10 -19.37 58.89
N ARG A 289 -14.07 -19.75 58.04
CA ARG A 289 -15.52 -19.38 57.96
C ARG A 289 -15.85 -18.77 56.59
N ARG A 290 -16.97 -19.07 55.92
CA ARG A 290 -18.14 -19.91 56.20
C ARG A 290 -18.86 -20.12 54.85
N HIS A 291 -19.62 -21.21 54.76
CA HIS A 291 -20.65 -21.42 53.75
C HIS A 291 -21.71 -20.31 53.76
N GLY A 292 -22.17 -19.93 52.57
CA GLY A 292 -23.37 -19.12 52.35
C GLY A 292 -23.94 -19.44 50.97
N SER A 293 -24.99 -20.26 50.96
CA SER A 293 -25.86 -20.60 49.83
C SER A 293 -26.96 -19.56 49.64
N SER A 294 -27.24 -19.14 48.41
CA SER A 294 -28.58 -18.81 47.83
C SER A 294 -28.42 -17.81 46.66
N SER A 295 -28.61 -18.28 45.42
CA SER A 295 -29.80 -18.04 44.59
C SER A 295 -29.91 -16.62 44.02
N GLY A 296 -29.77 -16.49 42.70
CA GLY A 296 -30.21 -15.31 41.96
C GLY A 296 -29.39 -15.04 40.69
N SER A 297 -29.83 -15.59 39.55
CA SER A 297 -29.54 -15.12 38.19
C SER A 297 -28.05 -14.86 37.85
N SER A 298 -27.24 -15.93 37.74
CA SER A 298 -25.90 -15.82 37.16
C SER A 298 -25.95 -15.92 35.63
N THR A 299 -25.94 -14.79 34.94
CA THR A 299 -25.36 -14.71 33.59
C THR A 299 -23.90 -15.15 33.75
N GLY A 300 -23.58 -16.36 33.30
CA GLY A 300 -22.31 -17.02 33.57
C GLY A 300 -21.13 -16.20 33.04
N ARG A 301 -20.29 -15.69 33.94
CA ARG A 301 -18.94 -15.25 33.58
C ARG A 301 -18.16 -16.49 33.17
N ILE A 302 -17.92 -16.65 31.87
CA ILE A 302 -16.99 -17.65 31.35
C ILE A 302 -15.58 -17.08 31.59
N CYS A 303 -14.96 -17.47 32.71
CA CYS A 303 -13.52 -17.29 32.92
C CYS A 303 -12.83 -18.57 32.43
N LEU A 304 -12.25 -18.53 31.23
CA LEU A 304 -11.34 -19.57 30.80
C LEU A 304 -9.98 -19.33 31.47
N PRO A 305 -9.48 -20.25 32.31
CA PRO A 305 -8.16 -20.12 32.91
C PRO A 305 -7.10 -20.30 31.81
N VAL A 306 -6.67 -19.19 31.20
CA VAL A 306 -5.55 -19.22 30.25
C VAL A 306 -4.27 -19.42 31.04
N ARG A 307 -3.63 -20.58 30.89
CA ARG A 307 -2.29 -20.81 31.48
C ARG A 307 -1.24 -20.07 30.66
N ALA A 308 -0.16 -19.62 31.31
CA ALA A 308 0.88 -18.79 30.67
C ALA A 308 1.62 -19.48 29.50
N ASP A 309 1.42 -20.79 29.35
CA ASP A 309 1.99 -21.69 28.36
C ASP A 309 0.97 -22.22 27.33
N GLU A 310 -0.32 -21.85 27.43
CA GLU A 310 -1.32 -22.12 26.39
C GLU A 310 -1.13 -21.16 25.20
N GLY A 311 -0.17 -21.51 24.34
CA GLY A 311 0.05 -20.85 23.06
C GLY A 311 -1.15 -21.02 22.13
N LEU A 312 -2.09 -20.07 22.15
CA LEU A 312 -3.29 -20.03 21.30
C LEU A 312 -3.02 -19.82 19.80
N LEU A 313 -1.77 -19.93 19.36
CA LEU A 313 -1.39 -19.94 17.95
C LEU A 313 -0.28 -20.98 17.76
N PRO A 314 -0.38 -21.87 16.75
CA PRO A 314 0.72 -22.78 16.43
C PRO A 314 1.97 -21.94 16.13
N ALA A 315 3.05 -22.22 16.85
CA ALA A 315 4.37 -21.75 16.44
C ALA A 315 4.58 -22.28 15.02
N TYR A 316 4.73 -21.37 14.05
CA TYR A 316 5.13 -21.77 12.70
C TYR A 316 6.51 -22.41 12.83
N GLU A 317 6.56 -23.74 12.83
CA GLU A 317 7.82 -24.45 12.63
C GLU A 317 8.34 -24.03 11.25
N GLU A 318 9.50 -23.38 11.27
CA GLU A 318 10.20 -22.94 10.09
C GLU A 318 10.68 -24.20 9.37
N SER A 319 9.91 -24.67 8.39
CA SER A 319 10.29 -25.82 7.58
C SER A 319 11.56 -25.46 6.81
N ILE A 320 12.69 -25.97 7.30
CA ILE A 320 13.98 -25.92 6.64
C ILE A 320 13.83 -26.71 5.35
N SER A 321 13.58 -26.00 4.25
CA SER A 321 13.60 -26.54 2.91
C SER A 321 15.04 -26.93 2.57
N SER A 322 15.34 -28.21 2.78
CA SER A 322 16.56 -28.85 2.29
C SER A 322 16.56 -28.80 0.76
N ARG A 323 17.40 -27.92 0.20
CA ARG A 323 17.73 -27.91 -1.23
C ARG A 323 18.32 -29.28 -1.62
N PRO A 324 17.84 -29.94 -2.69
CA PRO A 324 18.59 -31.03 -3.29
C PRO A 324 19.84 -30.45 -3.96
N SER A 325 20.99 -30.91 -3.49
CA SER A 325 22.29 -30.75 -4.14
C SER A 325 22.24 -31.34 -5.55
N SER A 326 22.43 -30.49 -6.56
CA SER A 326 22.60 -30.93 -7.94
C SER A 326 23.87 -31.77 -8.07
N VAL A 327 23.68 -33.00 -8.51
CA VAL A 327 24.71 -33.93 -8.94
C VAL A 327 25.47 -33.31 -10.12
N LYS A 328 26.80 -33.27 -10.00
CA LYS A 328 27.75 -33.03 -11.09
C LYS A 328 28.06 -34.35 -11.78
N ALA A 329 27.90 -34.37 -13.10
CA ALA A 329 28.77 -34.95 -14.14
C ALA A 329 27.92 -35.35 -15.34
#